data_AF-M0H3W3-F1
#
_entry.id   AF-M0H3W3-F1
#
_cell.length_a   1.000
_cell.length_b   1.000
_cell.length_c   1.000
_cell.angle_alpha   90.00
_cell.angle_beta   90.00
_cell.angle_gamma   90.00
#
_symmetry.space_group_name_H-M   'P 1'
#
loop_
_entity.id
_entity.type
_entity.pdbx_description
1 polymer ?
#
loop_
_entity_poly.entity_id
_entity_poly.type
_entity_poly.pdbx_seq_one_letter_code
_entity_poly.pdbx_strand_id
1 'polypeptide(L)'
;MTLDELTDDVDAAYGDLGDSLDVSLDRETRHELAMLVALFDPDDADELVRRAVHALFQSELDRGQLDFHLRQGYDVTYDEYLAGMTYDEMTGQSQAPPRDDVRRYQM
;
A
#
# COMPACT_ATOMS: atom_id res chain seq x y z
N MET A 1 -7.40 5.92 13.98
CA MET A 1 -6.19 6.71 13.70
C MET A 1 -6.44 7.52 12.43
N THR A 2 -5.54 8.40 11.99
CA THR A 2 -5.74 9.27 10.79
C THR A 2 -4.72 8.97 9.69
N LEU A 3 -4.86 9.63 8.53
CA LEU A 3 -3.90 9.60 7.44
C LEU A 3 -2.49 10.03 7.88
N ASP A 4 -2.40 11.09 8.70
CA ASP A 4 -1.12 11.57 9.24
C ASP A 4 -0.48 10.50 10.12
N GLU A 5 -1.26 9.86 11.00
CA GLU A 5 -0.75 8.79 11.86
C GLU A 5 -0.29 7.56 11.04
N LEU A 6 -1.01 7.18 9.99
CA LEU A 6 -0.56 6.12 9.07
C LEU A 6 0.76 6.49 8.39
N THR A 7 0.88 7.75 7.95
CA THR A 7 2.08 8.24 7.26
C THR A 7 3.28 8.20 8.19
N ASP A 8 3.13 8.72 9.41
CA ASP A 8 4.17 8.70 10.44
C ASP A 8 4.60 7.26 10.79
N ASP A 9 3.64 6.34 10.94
CA ASP A 9 3.93 4.94 11.25
C ASP A 9 4.67 4.23 10.10
N VAL A 10 4.28 4.48 8.84
CA VAL A 10 4.95 3.91 7.66
C VAL A 10 6.35 4.48 7.51
N ASP A 11 6.54 5.79 7.69
CA ASP A 11 7.84 6.45 7.61
C ASP A 11 8.78 5.95 8.72
N ALA A 12 8.28 5.79 9.94
CA ALA A 12 9.04 5.21 11.04
C ALA A 12 9.47 3.77 10.73
N ALA A 13 8.53 2.93 10.28
CA ALA A 13 8.82 1.54 9.91
C ALA A 13 9.82 1.44 8.75
N TYR A 14 9.69 2.32 7.74
CA TYR A 14 10.61 2.39 6.62
C TYR A 14 12.02 2.79 7.06
N GLY A 15 12.13 3.78 7.96
CA GLY A 15 13.40 4.19 8.54
C GLY A 15 14.09 3.11 9.35
N ASP A 16 13.33 2.33 10.12
CA ASP A 16 13.85 1.23 10.95
C ASP A 16 14.38 0.03 10.14
N LEU A 17 13.83 -0.21 8.94
CA LEU A 17 14.23 -1.34 8.08
C LEU A 17 15.64 -1.18 7.49
N GLY A 18 16.08 0.06 7.20
CA GLY A 18 17.35 0.34 6.55
C GLY A 18 17.48 -0.32 5.16
N ASP A 19 18.73 -0.63 4.76
CA ASP A 19 19.05 -1.14 3.41
C ASP A 19 19.12 -2.68 3.32
N SER A 20 19.15 -3.38 4.45
CA SER A 20 19.35 -4.85 4.49
C SER A 20 18.63 -5.48 5.67
N LEU A 21 18.03 -6.64 5.44
CA LEU A 21 17.31 -7.42 6.45
C LEU A 21 17.93 -8.83 6.55
N ASP A 22 18.40 -9.22 7.72
CA ASP A 22 18.82 -10.60 8.00
C ASP A 22 17.58 -11.44 8.34
N VAL A 23 17.31 -12.46 7.51
CA VAL A 23 16.12 -13.31 7.64
C VAL A 23 16.53 -14.71 8.08
N SER A 24 16.19 -15.08 9.31
CA SER A 24 16.33 -16.45 9.78
C SER A 24 15.37 -17.39 9.04
N LEU A 25 15.88 -18.48 8.47
CA LEU A 25 15.08 -19.46 7.73
C LEU A 25 14.89 -20.73 8.55
N ASP A 26 13.64 -21.05 8.88
CA ASP A 26 13.27 -22.36 9.39
C ASP A 26 13.39 -23.44 8.31
N ARG A 27 13.10 -24.69 8.66
CA ARG A 27 13.29 -25.83 7.76
C ARG A 27 12.37 -25.77 6.52
N GLU A 28 11.12 -25.39 6.71
CA GLU A 28 10.11 -25.33 5.65
C GLU A 28 10.45 -24.20 4.68
N THR A 29 10.63 -22.98 5.19
CA THR A 29 11.00 -21.82 4.37
C THR A 29 12.30 -22.07 3.59
N ARG A 30 13.30 -22.70 4.21
CA ARG A 30 14.55 -23.07 3.53
C ARG A 30 14.34 -24.08 2.40
N HIS A 31 13.45 -25.05 2.60
CA HIS A 31 13.15 -26.05 1.58
C HIS A 31 12.42 -25.44 0.39
N GLU A 32 11.41 -24.61 0.65
CA GLU A 32 10.65 -23.91 -0.38
C GLU A 32 11.53 -22.94 -1.17
N LEU A 33 12.34 -22.13 -0.49
CA LEU A 33 13.29 -21.24 -1.16
C LEU A 33 14.27 -22.04 -2.04
N ALA A 34 14.79 -23.17 -1.55
CA ALA A 34 15.68 -24.01 -2.35
C ALA A 34 14.98 -24.58 -3.60
N MET A 35 13.70 -24.95 -3.52
CA MET A 35 12.93 -25.37 -4.70
C MET A 35 12.77 -24.23 -5.70
N LEU A 36 12.49 -23.01 -5.22
CA LEU A 36 12.35 -21.84 -6.08
C LEU A 36 13.67 -21.44 -6.74
N VAL A 37 14.79 -21.49 -6.01
CA VAL A 37 16.13 -21.27 -6.56
C VAL A 37 16.42 -22.29 -7.65
N ALA A 38 16.16 -23.57 -7.41
CA ALA A 38 16.39 -24.62 -8.41
C ALA A 38 15.49 -24.48 -9.66
N LEU A 39 14.29 -23.92 -9.51
CA LEU A 39 13.33 -23.75 -10.60
C LEU A 39 13.62 -22.53 -11.47
N PHE A 40 13.94 -21.40 -10.82
CA PHE A 40 14.09 -20.11 -11.49
C PHE A 40 15.55 -19.74 -11.80
N ASP A 41 16.51 -20.43 -11.19
CA ASP A 41 17.96 -20.21 -11.36
C ASP A 41 18.36 -18.73 -11.27
N PRO A 42 18.00 -18.03 -10.17
CA PRO A 42 18.35 -16.62 -9.99
C PRO A 42 19.86 -16.47 -9.73
N ASP A 43 20.40 -15.29 -10.00
CA ASP A 43 21.79 -14.97 -9.65
C ASP A 43 22.01 -14.99 -8.12
N ASP A 44 20.99 -14.60 -7.34
CA ASP A 44 21.00 -14.62 -5.87
C ASP A 44 19.60 -14.96 -5.31
N ALA A 45 19.56 -15.71 -4.20
CA ALA A 45 18.32 -16.04 -3.50
C ALA A 45 17.59 -14.80 -2.96
N ASP A 46 18.32 -13.71 -2.66
CA ASP A 46 17.74 -12.44 -2.17
C ASP A 46 16.77 -11.82 -3.17
N GLU A 47 16.95 -12.08 -4.47
CA GLU A 47 16.00 -11.66 -5.51
C GLU A 47 14.62 -12.28 -5.30
N LEU A 48 14.59 -13.59 -5.00
CA LEU A 48 13.34 -14.31 -4.77
C LEU A 48 12.65 -13.83 -3.49
N VAL A 49 13.41 -13.49 -2.45
CA VAL A 49 12.86 -12.91 -1.21
C VAL A 49 12.22 -11.55 -1.48
N ARG A 50 12.89 -10.64 -2.21
CA ARG A 50 12.30 -9.36 -2.63
C ARG A 50 11.03 -9.57 -3.44
N ARG A 51 11.05 -10.50 -4.40
CA ARG A 51 9.86 -10.84 -5.20
C ARG A 51 8.73 -11.39 -4.33
N ALA A 52 9.03 -12.20 -3.32
CA ALA A 52 8.03 -12.74 -2.41
C ALA A 52 7.35 -11.63 -1.59
N VAL A 53 8.11 -10.63 -1.11
CA VAL A 53 7.54 -9.45 -0.44
C VAL A 53 6.57 -8.69 -1.36
N HIS A 54 6.98 -8.43 -2.60
CA HIS A 54 6.10 -7.77 -3.58
C HIS A 54 4.85 -8.62 -3.90
N ALA A 55 5.01 -9.93 -4.06
CA ALA A 55 3.90 -10.84 -4.34
C ALA A 55 2.91 -10.90 -3.16
N LEU A 56 3.41 -10.93 -1.92
CA LEU A 56 2.57 -10.87 -0.72
C LEU A 56 1.77 -9.57 -0.67
N PHE A 57 2.44 -8.42 -0.81
CA PHE A 57 1.80 -7.10 -0.80
C PHE A 57 0.70 -7.00 -1.86
N GLN A 58 1.01 -7.38 -3.10
CA GLN A 58 0.01 -7.39 -4.17
C GLN A 58 -1.16 -8.33 -3.88
N SER A 59 -0.89 -9.49 -3.27
CA SER A 59 -1.96 -10.42 -2.92
C SER A 59 -2.90 -9.87 -1.84
N GLU A 60 -2.43 -9.02 -0.93
CA GLU A 60 -3.27 -8.36 0.07
C GLU A 60 -4.05 -7.18 -0.51
N LEU A 61 -3.47 -6.46 -1.47
CA LEU A 61 -4.16 -5.45 -2.26
C LEU A 61 -5.30 -6.05 -3.09
N ASP A 62 -5.00 -7.08 -3.88
CA ASP A 62 -5.97 -7.72 -4.79
C ASP A 62 -7.16 -8.32 -4.03
N ARG A 63 -6.94 -8.79 -2.79
CA ARG A 63 -8.00 -9.33 -1.92
C ARG A 63 -8.78 -8.24 -1.18
N GLY A 64 -8.39 -6.97 -1.29
CA GLY A 64 -8.93 -5.86 -0.50
C GLY A 64 -8.64 -5.97 1.01
N GLN A 65 -7.74 -6.87 1.41
CA GLN A 65 -7.40 -7.08 2.81
C GLN A 65 -6.62 -5.89 3.34
N LEU A 66 -5.68 -5.33 2.55
CA LEU A 66 -4.93 -4.16 2.98
C LEU A 66 -5.88 -3.00 3.34
N ASP A 67 -6.83 -2.72 2.44
CA ASP A 67 -7.81 -1.65 2.62
C ASP A 67 -8.72 -1.88 3.83
N PHE A 68 -9.09 -3.15 4.09
CA PHE A 68 -9.85 -3.52 5.28
C PHE A 68 -9.07 -3.22 6.58
N HIS A 69 -7.80 -3.60 6.65
CA HIS A 69 -6.97 -3.35 7.83
C HIS A 69 -6.71 -1.86 8.04
N LEU A 70 -6.44 -1.11 6.96
CA LEU A 70 -6.23 0.34 7.01
C LEU A 70 -7.48 1.06 7.54
N ARG A 71 -8.68 0.69 7.07
CA ARG A 71 -9.92 1.29 7.59
C ARG A 71 -10.16 0.97 9.05
N GLN A 72 -9.81 -0.23 9.51
CA GLN A 72 -10.01 -0.62 10.92
C GLN A 72 -9.02 0.06 11.87
N GLY A 73 -7.77 0.23 11.47
CA GLY A 73 -6.74 0.89 12.29
C GLY A 73 -6.75 2.41 12.16
N TYR A 74 -6.76 2.89 10.92
CA TYR A 74 -6.45 4.27 10.53
C TYR A 74 -7.61 5.02 9.89
N ASP A 75 -8.79 4.43 9.77
CA ASP A 75 -9.97 5.07 9.16
C ASP A 75 -9.69 5.68 7.77
N VAL A 76 -8.73 5.09 7.05
CA VAL A 76 -8.28 5.51 5.72
C VAL A 76 -8.16 4.32 4.78
N THR A 77 -8.06 4.61 3.50
CA THR A 77 -7.82 3.65 2.42
C THR A 77 -6.39 3.75 1.89
N TYR A 78 -5.96 2.71 1.18
CA TYR A 78 -4.67 2.74 0.50
C TYR A 78 -4.61 3.83 -0.57
N ASP A 79 -5.73 4.11 -1.25
CA ASP A 79 -5.80 5.18 -2.25
C ASP A 79 -5.62 6.58 -1.64
N GLU A 80 -6.17 6.83 -0.45
CA GLU A 80 -5.96 8.10 0.28
C GLU A 80 -4.51 8.25 0.74
N TYR A 81 -3.89 7.15 1.19
CA TYR A 81 -2.47 7.11 1.49
C TYR A 81 -1.62 7.44 0.25
N LEU A 82 -1.90 6.82 -0.90
CA LEU A 82 -1.20 7.10 -2.16
C LEU A 82 -1.38 8.55 -2.63
N ALA A 83 -2.57 9.11 -2.43
CA ALA A 83 -2.87 10.47 -2.83
C ALA A 83 -2.33 11.52 -1.83
N GLY A 84 -1.92 11.10 -0.63
CA GLY A 84 -1.47 11.99 0.44
C GLY A 84 -2.56 12.93 0.96
N MET A 85 -3.84 12.59 0.73
CA MET A 85 -4.98 13.35 1.23
C MET A 85 -6.23 12.46 1.30
N THR A 86 -7.16 12.80 2.19
CA THR A 86 -8.42 12.06 2.38
C THR A 86 -9.46 12.38 1.31
N TYR A 87 -10.46 11.51 1.14
CA TYR A 87 -11.56 11.74 0.20
C TYR A 87 -12.34 13.02 0.50
N ASP A 88 -12.54 13.36 1.78
CA ASP A 88 -13.22 14.59 2.20
C ASP A 88 -12.44 15.84 1.75
N GLU A 89 -11.10 15.78 1.80
CA GLU A 89 -10.24 16.88 1.35
C GLU A 89 -10.23 17.00 -0.19
N MET A 90 -10.22 15.88 -0.92
CA MET A 90 -10.30 15.88 -2.39
C MET A 90 -11.64 16.44 -2.89
N THR A 91 -12.74 16.07 -2.23
CA THR A 91 -14.10 16.48 -2.63
C THR A 91 -14.44 17.88 -2.13
N GLY A 92 -13.87 18.34 -1.01
CA GLY A 92 -14.01 19.70 -0.49
C GLY A 92 -13.40 20.79 -1.38
N GLN A 93 -12.38 20.45 -2.17
CA GLN A 93 -11.81 21.32 -3.23
C GLN A 93 -12.61 21.27 -4.54
N SER A 94 -13.35 20.18 -4.76
CA SER A 94 -14.30 20.02 -5.86
C SER A 94 -15.67 20.60 -5.52
N GLN A 95 -15.71 21.81 -4.95
CA GLN A 95 -16.96 22.59 -4.97
C GLN A 95 -17.28 22.90 -6.42
N ALA A 96 -18.22 22.15 -6.98
CA ALA A 96 -18.81 22.45 -8.29
C ALA A 96 -19.11 23.95 -8.34
N PRO A 97 -18.72 24.66 -9.43
CA PRO A 97 -19.04 26.07 -9.56
C PRO A 97 -20.54 26.23 -9.30
N PRO A 98 -20.97 27.24 -8.52
CA PRO A 98 -22.38 27.45 -8.24
C PRO A 98 -23.11 27.43 -9.58
N ARG A 99 -24.06 26.48 -9.73
CA ARG A 99 -24.92 26.43 -10.91
C ARG A 99 -25.68 27.75 -10.90
N ASP A 100 -25.21 28.66 -11.74
CA ASP A 100 -25.79 29.96 -11.98
C ASP A 100 -27.13 29.73 -12.71
N ASP A 101 -28.15 29.30 -11.95
CA ASP A 101 -29.50 28.93 -12.40
C ASP A 101 -30.23 30.13 -13.07
N VAL A 102 -29.59 31.29 -13.13
CA VAL A 102 -30.13 32.55 -13.65
C VAL A 102 -30.08 32.66 -15.18
N ARG A 103 -29.26 31.85 -15.87
CA ARG A 103 -29.11 31.94 -17.35
C ARG A 103 -29.91 30.94 -18.17
N ARG A 104 -30.79 30.14 -17.56
CA ARG A 104 -31.65 29.18 -18.27
C ARG A 104 -32.91 29.82 -18.89
N TYR A 105 -33.25 31.05 -18.51
CA TYR A 105 -34.37 31.81 -19.08
C TYR A 105 -33.90 33.18 -19.57
N GLN A 106 -33.23 33.21 -20.72
CA GLN A 106 -33.29 34.38 -21.60
C GLN A 106 -33.80 33.90 -22.97
N MET A 107 -35.01 34.38 -23.28
CA MET A 107 -35.76 34.19 -24.53
C MET A 107 -35.18 35.04 -25.65
#